data_AF-A0A9C6XBP5-F1
#
_entry.id   AF-A0A9C6XBP5-F1
#
_cell.length_a   1.000
_cell.length_b   1.000
_cell.length_c   1.000
_cell.angle_alpha   90.00
_cell.angle_beta   90.00
_cell.angle_gamma   90.00
#
_symmetry.space_group_name_H-M   'P 1'
#
loop_
_entity.id
_entity.type
_entity.pdbx_description
1 polymer ?
#
loop_
_entity_poly.entity_id
_entity_poly.type
_entity_poly.pdbx_seq_one_letter_code
_entity_poly.pdbx_strand_id
1 'polypeptide(L)'
;MTPFDLQFLKNVISRRLLKTQKRSKNLITTLSPFCTNEWNFSDGNVRRLWSKLAARDRILFPFDVTAIDWVAYMRSSAVGFKRFVMKEEVNTGPRHGLYIVHRLSQLACASAVLAALGCLLKPFLYQLWPSSTINFISFVLSKR
;
A
#
# COMPACT_ATOMS: atom_id res chain seq x y z
N MET A 1 -1.89 12.47 -26.23
CA MET A 1 -0.95 11.35 -26.05
C MET A 1 -0.72 10.74 -27.42
N THR A 2 0.51 10.79 -27.97
CA THR A 2 0.78 10.35 -29.34
C THR A 2 1.02 8.83 -29.41
N PRO A 3 0.86 8.18 -30.57
CA PRO A 3 1.18 6.76 -30.75
C PRO A 3 2.63 6.41 -30.39
N PHE A 4 3.55 7.37 -30.57
CA PHE A 4 4.94 7.24 -30.16
C PHE A 4 5.10 7.15 -28.63
N ASP A 5 4.36 7.98 -27.88
CA ASP A 5 4.38 7.96 -26.41
C ASP A 5 3.90 6.62 -25.84
N LEU A 6 2.85 6.04 -26.45
CA LEU A 6 2.33 4.72 -26.07
C LEU A 6 3.35 3.61 -26.30
N GLN A 7 4.05 3.62 -27.44
CA GLN A 7 5.07 2.62 -27.75
C GLN A 7 6.30 2.78 -26.85
N PHE A 8 6.69 4.02 -26.55
CA PHE A 8 7.76 4.33 -25.60
C PHE A 8 7.42 3.80 -24.20
N LEU A 9 6.22 4.11 -23.67
CA LEU A 9 5.78 3.62 -22.36
C LEU A 9 5.71 2.10 -22.31
N LYS A 10 5.18 1.45 -23.35
CA LYS A 10 5.12 -0.02 -23.44
C LYS A 10 6.52 -0.64 -23.34
N ASN A 11 7.50 -0.06 -24.02
CA ASN A 11 8.89 -0.52 -23.98
C ASN A 11 9.54 -0.29 -22.61
N VAL A 12 9.30 0.87 -21.98
CA VAL A 12 9.84 1.17 -20.64
C VAL A 12 9.25 0.24 -19.59
N ILE A 13 7.93 0.04 -19.60
CA ILE A 13 7.23 -0.85 -18.66
C ILE A 13 7.69 -2.29 -18.85
N SER A 14 7.74 -2.79 -20.09
CA SER A 14 8.22 -4.13 -20.41
C SER A 14 9.65 -4.37 -19.89
N ARG A 15 10.58 -3.43 -20.14
CA ARG A 15 11.95 -3.54 -19.64
C ARG A 15 12.02 -3.57 -18.11
N ARG A 16 11.20 -2.78 -17.41
CA ARG A 16 11.15 -2.79 -15.94
C ARG A 16 10.62 -4.11 -15.39
N LEU A 17 9.54 -4.63 -15.98
CA LEU A 17 8.95 -5.91 -15.60
C LEU A 17 9.95 -7.07 -15.80
N LEU A 18 10.64 -7.12 -16.93
CA LEU A 18 11.64 -8.15 -17.22
C LEU A 18 12.82 -8.10 -16.24
N LYS A 19 13.28 -6.90 -15.86
CA LYS A 19 14.33 -6.74 -14.84
C LYS A 19 13.87 -7.25 -13.47
N THR A 20 12.65 -6.94 -13.05
CA THR A 20 12.09 -7.43 -11.78
C THR A 20 11.92 -8.95 -11.81
N GLN A 21 11.34 -9.50 -12.87
CA GLN A 21 11.19 -10.95 -13.06
C GLN A 21 12.53 -11.68 -12.99
N LYS A 22 13.58 -11.16 -13.65
CA LYS A 22 14.93 -11.74 -13.57
C LYS A 22 15.49 -11.72 -12.15
N ARG A 23 15.31 -10.62 -11.40
CA ARG A 23 15.73 -10.51 -10.00
C ARG A 23 14.99 -11.51 -9.11
N SER A 24 13.67 -11.59 -9.23
CA SER A 24 12.85 -12.53 -8.47
C SER A 24 13.25 -13.98 -8.77
N LYS A 25 13.45 -14.32 -10.05
CA LYS A 25 13.91 -15.65 -10.45
C LYS A 25 15.25 -16.00 -9.83
N ASN A 26 16.22 -15.08 -9.87
CA ASN A 26 17.53 -15.30 -9.25
C ASN A 26 17.41 -15.52 -7.73
N LEU A 27 16.60 -14.71 -7.04
CA LEU A 27 16.36 -14.87 -5.61
C LEU A 27 15.75 -16.23 -5.29
N ILE A 28 14.73 -16.64 -6.04
CA ILE A 28 14.07 -17.93 -5.87
C ILE A 28 15.06 -19.07 -6.11
N THR A 29 15.87 -19.00 -7.17
CA THR A 29 16.88 -20.04 -7.45
C THR A 29 17.91 -20.15 -6.33
N THR A 30 18.38 -19.03 -5.79
CA THR A 30 19.36 -19.03 -4.68
C THR A 30 18.73 -19.49 -3.36
N LEU A 31 17.47 -19.13 -3.09
CA LEU A 31 16.77 -19.49 -1.85
C LEU A 31 16.15 -20.88 -1.89
N SER A 32 15.90 -21.45 -3.08
CA SER A 32 15.30 -22.77 -3.26
C SER A 32 15.91 -23.83 -2.35
N PRO A 33 17.23 -24.08 -2.34
CA PRO A 33 17.82 -25.13 -1.49
C PRO A 33 17.61 -24.88 0.01
N PHE A 34 17.41 -23.63 0.44
CA PHE A 34 17.15 -23.28 1.83
C PHE A 34 15.69 -23.47 2.22
N CYS A 35 14.76 -23.21 1.31
CA CYS A 35 13.33 -23.29 1.58
C CYS A 35 12.71 -24.67 1.27
N THR A 36 13.29 -25.46 0.36
CA THR A 36 12.68 -26.73 -0.10
C THR A 36 13.27 -27.97 0.56
N ASN A 37 14.46 -27.86 1.13
CA ASN A 37 15.13 -28.99 1.76
C ASN A 37 14.80 -29.04 3.25
N GLU A 38 14.64 -30.25 3.76
CA GLU A 38 14.55 -30.47 5.20
C GLU A 38 15.94 -30.31 5.82
N TRP A 39 16.03 -29.47 6.85
CA TRP A 39 17.25 -29.25 7.58
C TRP A 39 17.20 -30.05 8.87
N ASN A 40 18.00 -31.11 8.96
CA ASN A 40 18.16 -31.87 10.19
C ASN A 40 19.31 -31.27 11.02
N PHE A 41 18.96 -30.45 12.01
CA PHE A 41 19.93 -29.88 12.94
C PHE A 41 20.02 -30.74 14.20
N SER A 42 21.20 -31.29 14.51
CA SER A 42 21.42 -31.99 15.78
C SER A 42 21.68 -30.96 16.89
N ASP A 43 20.83 -30.93 17.91
CA ASP A 43 20.92 -30.03 19.06
C ASP A 43 21.43 -30.73 20.34
N GLY A 44 21.94 -31.96 20.24
CA GLY A 44 22.34 -32.78 21.39
C GLY A 44 23.35 -32.10 22.32
N ASN A 45 24.33 -31.39 21.74
CA ASN A 45 25.31 -30.64 22.52
C ASN A 45 24.70 -29.45 23.26
N VAL A 46 23.75 -28.74 22.63
CA VAL A 46 23.05 -27.59 23.21
C VAL A 46 22.18 -28.05 24.38
N ARG A 47 21.43 -29.15 24.22
CA ARG A 47 20.64 -29.74 25.31
C ARG A 47 21.51 -30.22 26.47
N ARG A 48 22.64 -30.85 26.18
CA ARG A 48 23.60 -31.29 27.21
C ARG A 48 24.26 -30.12 27.93
N LEU A 49 24.51 -29.02 27.25
CA LEU A 49 25.02 -27.79 27.87
C LEU A 49 23.95 -27.17 28.77
N TRP A 50 22.71 -27.06 28.29
CA TRP A 50 21.59 -26.53 29.05
C TRP A 50 21.38 -27.31 30.36
N SER A 51 21.42 -28.64 30.31
CA SER A 51 21.23 -29.50 31.49
C SER A 51 22.34 -29.34 32.55
N LYS A 52 23.56 -29.01 32.12
CA LYS A 52 24.70 -28.75 33.02
C LYS A 52 24.73 -27.34 33.60
N LEU A 53 23.98 -26.41 33.03
CA LEU A 53 23.98 -25.02 33.44
C LEU A 53 23.30 -24.84 34.81
N ALA A 54 23.88 -24.02 35.69
CA ALA A 54 23.29 -23.68 36.98
C ALA A 54 22.00 -22.86 36.79
N ALA A 55 21.06 -22.96 37.74
CA ALA A 55 19.79 -22.24 37.67
C ALA A 55 19.97 -20.71 37.49
N ARG A 56 20.98 -20.13 38.13
CA ARG A 56 21.31 -18.70 38.00
C ARG A 56 21.69 -18.33 36.55
N ASP A 57 22.51 -19.15 35.92
CA ASP A 57 23.01 -18.90 34.56
C ASP A 57 21.91 -19.10 33.51
N ARG A 58 20.98 -20.04 33.76
CA ARG A 58 19.79 -20.23 32.90
C ARG A 58 18.87 -19.02 32.89
N ILE A 59 18.80 -18.28 34.01
CA ILE A 59 18.02 -17.04 34.11
C ILE A 59 18.74 -15.89 33.41
N LEU A 60 20.06 -15.79 33.56
CA LEU A 60 20.86 -14.73 32.93
C LEU A 60 20.93 -14.89 31.41
N PHE A 61 20.96 -16.12 30.91
CA PHE A 61 21.04 -16.41 29.49
C PHE A 61 20.08 -17.54 29.09
N PRO A 62 18.77 -17.25 28.93
CA PRO A 62 17.82 -18.25 28.46
C PRO A 62 18.00 -18.47 26.96
N PHE A 63 18.52 -19.64 26.58
CA PHE A 63 18.64 -20.05 25.18
C PHE A 63 17.79 -21.29 24.85
N ASP A 64 16.81 -21.61 25.70
CA ASP A 64 15.80 -22.63 25.40
C ASP A 64 14.80 -22.10 24.37
N VAL A 65 14.92 -22.64 23.17
CA VAL A 65 14.11 -22.28 22.00
C VAL A 65 12.65 -22.71 22.17
N THR A 66 12.36 -23.70 23.04
CA THR A 66 10.99 -24.18 23.28
C THR A 66 10.18 -23.25 24.19
N ALA A 67 10.85 -22.39 24.96
CA ALA A 67 10.22 -21.44 25.87
C ALA A 67 9.77 -20.14 25.16
N ILE A 68 10.09 -19.97 23.88
CA ILE A 68 9.79 -18.75 23.11
C ILE A 68 8.33 -18.77 22.64
N ASP A 69 7.58 -17.69 22.93
CA ASP A 69 6.33 -17.40 22.23
C ASP A 69 6.64 -16.96 20.79
N TRP A 70 6.62 -17.94 19.89
CA TRP A 70 6.89 -17.73 18.47
C TRP A 70 5.94 -16.74 17.81
N VAL A 71 4.68 -16.67 18.24
CA VAL A 71 3.69 -15.76 17.63
C VAL A 71 4.03 -14.32 17.97
N ALA A 72 4.32 -14.04 19.25
CA ALA A 72 4.75 -12.71 19.67
C ALA A 72 6.11 -12.34 19.07
N TYR A 73 7.06 -13.27 19.06
CA TYR A 73 8.40 -13.06 18.50
C TYR A 73 8.37 -12.77 17.00
N MET A 74 7.61 -13.54 16.22
CA MET A 74 7.51 -13.32 14.77
C MET A 74 6.81 -11.98 14.47
N ARG A 75 5.82 -11.59 15.28
CA ARG A 75 5.15 -10.28 15.13
C ARG A 75 6.11 -9.12 15.37
N SER A 76 6.88 -9.16 16.47
CA SER A 76 7.86 -8.09 16.77
C SER A 76 8.99 -8.08 15.74
N SER A 77 9.45 -9.25 15.30
CA SER A 77 10.47 -9.40 14.27
C SER A 77 10.01 -8.85 12.92
N ALA A 78 8.75 -9.06 12.52
CA ALA A 78 8.19 -8.50 11.29
C ALA A 78 8.18 -6.96 11.31
N VAL A 79 7.85 -6.35 12.45
CA VAL A 79 7.92 -4.89 12.62
C VAL A 79 9.36 -4.39 12.51
N GLY A 80 10.31 -5.09 13.15
CA GLY A 80 11.74 -4.78 13.04
C GLY A 80 12.25 -4.87 11.60
N PHE A 81 11.91 -5.95 10.90
CA PHE A 81 12.27 -6.14 9.49
C PHE A 81 11.74 -5.01 8.60
N LYS A 82 10.45 -4.66 8.76
CA LYS A 82 9.81 -3.55 8.05
C LYS A 82 10.54 -2.22 8.27
N ARG A 83 10.87 -1.91 9.53
CA ARG A 83 11.51 -0.65 9.91
C ARG A 83 12.97 -0.56 9.45
N PHE A 84 13.75 -1.62 9.66
CA PHE A 84 15.22 -1.55 9.49
C PHE A 84 15.70 -2.07 8.14
N VAL A 85 15.10 -3.15 7.63
CA VAL A 85 15.53 -3.76 6.36
C VAL A 85 14.85 -3.09 5.18
N MET A 86 13.51 -2.99 5.23
CA MET A 86 12.74 -2.36 4.15
C MET A 86 12.84 -0.83 4.20
N LYS A 87 13.35 -0.26 5.31
CA LYS A 87 13.38 1.18 5.59
C LYS A 87 12.01 1.83 5.39
N GLU A 88 10.95 1.05 5.58
CA GLU A 88 9.61 1.61 5.57
C GLU A 88 9.47 2.44 6.83
N GLU A 89 9.24 3.73 6.64
CA GLU A 89 8.77 4.59 7.71
C GLU A 89 7.50 3.94 8.24
N VAL A 90 7.56 3.41 9.47
CA VAL A 90 6.35 3.06 10.22
C VAL A 90 5.70 4.39 10.54
N ASN A 91 5.05 4.97 9.53
CA ASN A 91 4.37 6.24 9.57
C ASN A 91 3.08 6.05 10.37
N THR A 92 3.24 5.82 11.67
CA THR A 92 2.23 6.14 12.68
C THR A 92 2.37 7.62 13.05
N GLY A 93 2.56 8.47 12.05
CA GLY A 93 2.65 9.91 12.22
C GLY A 93 1.30 10.56 11.90
N PRO A 94 0.85 11.57 12.66
CA PRO A 94 -0.40 12.30 12.39
C PRO A 94 -0.43 12.97 11.00
N ARG A 95 0.72 13.04 10.31
CA ARG A 95 0.91 13.62 8.98
C ARG A 95 -0.01 13.02 7.90
N HIS A 96 -0.31 11.72 7.96
CA HIS A 96 -1.26 11.13 7.01
C HIS A 96 -2.70 11.61 7.26
N GLY A 97 -3.08 11.80 8.52
CA GLY A 97 -4.37 12.37 8.88
C GLY A 97 -4.51 13.82 8.41
N LEU A 98 -3.50 14.66 8.66
CA LEU A 98 -3.49 16.05 8.22
C LEU A 98 -3.54 16.20 6.69
N TYR A 99 -2.84 15.32 5.96
CA TYR A 99 -2.89 15.31 4.49
C TYR A 99 -4.29 14.96 3.96
N ILE A 100 -4.96 13.97 4.56
CA ILE A 100 -6.34 13.61 4.20
C ILE A 100 -7.28 14.79 4.47
N VAL A 101 -7.18 15.41 5.65
CA VAL A 101 -8.03 16.57 6.03
C VAL A 101 -7.83 17.73 5.07
N HIS A 102 -6.59 18.08 4.75
CA HIS A 102 -6.28 19.16 3.80
C HIS A 102 -6.84 18.86 2.40
N ARG A 103 -6.75 17.61 1.94
CA ARG A 103 -7.28 17.22 0.62
C ARG A 103 -8.81 17.21 0.60
N LEU A 104 -9.46 16.81 1.69
CA LEU A 104 -10.91 16.87 1.84
C LEU A 104 -11.42 18.31 1.92
N SER A 105 -10.72 19.20 2.64
CA SER A 105 -11.10 20.61 2.72
C SER A 105 -10.99 21.30 1.36
N GLN A 106 -9.95 21.00 0.58
CA GLN A 106 -9.81 21.52 -0.78
C GLN A 106 -10.97 21.09 -1.70
N LEU A 107 -11.41 19.83 -1.63
CA LEU A 107 -12.54 19.33 -2.41
C LEU A 107 -13.86 20.00 -2.00
N ALA A 108 -14.07 20.22 -0.70
CA ALA A 108 -15.24 20.91 -0.17
C ALA A 108 -15.28 22.39 -0.60
N CYS A 109 -14.14 23.09 -0.57
CA CYS A 109 -14.05 24.46 -1.08
C CYS A 109 -14.33 24.51 -2.59
N ALA A 110 -13.75 23.60 -3.38
CA ALA A 110 -13.96 23.56 -4.81
C ALA A 110 -15.43 23.30 -5.19
N SER A 111 -16.11 22.38 -4.50
CA SER A 111 -17.53 22.11 -4.75
C SER A 111 -18.43 23.29 -4.37
N ALA A 112 -18.12 23.99 -3.27
CA ALA A 112 -18.83 25.20 -2.87
C ALA A 112 -18.67 26.34 -3.90
N VAL A 113 -17.45 26.52 -4.43
CA VAL A 113 -17.19 27.52 -5.47
C VAL A 113 -17.93 27.19 -6.77
N LEU A 114 -17.94 25.92 -7.20
CA LEU A 114 -18.68 25.50 -8.39
C LEU A 114 -20.19 25.68 -8.23
N ALA A 115 -20.73 25.38 -7.05
CA ALA A 115 -22.14 25.60 -6.74
C ALA A 115 -22.49 27.10 -6.74
N ALA A 116 -21.65 27.95 -6.15
CA ALA A 116 -21.85 29.40 -6.15
C ALA A 116 -21.79 29.99 -7.57
N LEU A 117 -20.80 29.58 -8.38
CA LEU A 117 -20.70 29.97 -9.79
C LEU A 117 -21.93 29.52 -10.59
N GLY A 118 -22.40 28.29 -10.37
CA GLY A 118 -23.63 27.79 -10.97
C GLY A 118 -24.87 28.61 -10.59
N CYS A 119 -24.99 29.01 -9.32
CA CYS A 119 -26.08 29.87 -8.86
C CYS A 119 -26.04 31.29 -9.47
N LEU A 120 -24.84 31.86 -9.66
CA LEU A 120 -24.68 33.16 -10.31
C LEU A 120 -24.95 33.10 -11.82
N LEU A 121 -24.67 31.97 -12.46
CA LEU A 121 -24.92 31.77 -13.89
C LEU A 121 -26.38 31.44 -14.21
N LYS A 122 -27.16 30.88 -13.27
CA LYS A 122 -28.59 30.58 -13.43
C LYS A 122 -29.41 31.74 -14.04
N PRO A 123 -29.44 32.96 -13.46
CA PRO A 123 -30.26 34.05 -14.00
C PRO A 123 -29.84 34.48 -15.41
N PHE A 124 -28.54 34.45 -15.72
CA PHE A 124 -28.02 34.75 -17.06
C PHE A 124 -28.45 33.70 -18.09
N LEU A 125 -28.44 32.42 -17.70
CA LEU A 125 -28.94 31.32 -18.53
C LEU A 125 -30.45 31.38 -18.75
N TYR A 126 -31.23 31.77 -17.73
CA TYR A 126 -32.67 32.02 -17.88
C TYR A 126 -32.98 33.19 -18.82
N GLN A 127 -32.10 34.20 -18.87
CA GLN A 127 -32.24 35.37 -19.74
C GLN A 127 -31.85 35.08 -21.21
N LEU A 128 -30.95 34.11 -21.43
CA LEU A 128 -30.49 33.69 -22.76
C LEU A 128 -31.42 32.66 -23.44
N TRP A 129 -32.38 32.09 -22.70
CA TRP A 129 -33.27 31.05 -23.21
C TRP A 129 -34.63 31.65 -23.66
N PRO A 130 -34.86 31.89 -24.96
CA PRO A 130 -36.14 32.45 -25.43
C PRO A 130 -37.32 31.49 -25.20
N SER A 131 -38.49 32.02 -24.83
CA SER A 131 -39.69 31.23 -24.47
C SER A 131 -40.15 30.21 -25.54
N SER A 132 -39.74 30.38 -26.79
CA SER A 132 -40.04 29.49 -27.92
C SER A 132 -39.45 28.08 -27.74
N THR A 133 -38.26 27.95 -27.14
CA THR A 133 -37.58 26.66 -26.98
C THR A 133 -38.09 25.87 -25.77
N ILE A 134 -38.68 26.52 -24.77
CA ILE A 134 -39.39 25.83 -23.66
C ILE A 134 -40.63 25.12 -24.20
N ASN A 135 -41.38 25.77 -25.09
CA ASN A 135 -42.55 25.17 -25.74
C ASN A 135 -42.18 24.02 -26.68
N PHE A 136 -41.05 24.14 -27.40
CA PHE A 136 -40.54 23.06 -28.25
C PHE A 136 -40.06 21.84 -27.46
N ILE A 137 -39.34 22.04 -26.34
CA ILE A 137 -38.91 20.93 -25.46
C ILE A 137 -40.11 20.29 -24.76
N SER A 138 -41.07 21.09 -24.28
CA SER A 138 -42.35 20.61 -23.74
C SER A 138 -43.12 19.77 -24.77
N PHE A 139 -43.21 20.24 -26.02
CA PHE A 139 -43.84 19.53 -27.12
C PHE A 139 -43.12 18.22 -27.49
N VAL A 140 -41.78 18.21 -27.49
CA VAL A 140 -40.98 17.01 -27.79
C VAL A 140 -41.03 15.98 -26.66
N LEU A 141 -41.03 16.42 -25.39
CA LEU A 141 -41.19 15.53 -24.22
C LEU A 141 -42.63 15.01 -24.08
N SER A 142 -43.63 15.79 -24.49
CA SER A 142 -45.05 15.36 -24.51
C SER A 142 -45.37 14.38 -25.63
N LYS A 143 -44.49 14.24 -26.64
CA LYS A 143 -44.65 13.32 -27.77
C LYS A 143 -43.87 12.00 -27.61
N ARG A 144 -43.26 11.78 -26.45
CA ARG A 144 -42.60 10.53 -26.07
C ARG A 144 -43.43 9.81 -25.03
#